data_AF-C8X188-F1
#
_entry.id   AF-C8X188-F1
#
_cell.length_a   1.000
_cell.length_b   1.000
_cell.length_c   1.000
_cell.angle_alpha   90.00
_cell.angle_beta   90.00
_cell.angle_gamma   90.00
#
_symmetry.space_group_name_H-M   'P 1'
#
loop_
_entity.id
_entity.type
_entity.pdbx_description
1 polymer ?
#
loop_
_entity_poly.entity_id
_entity_poly.type
_entity_poly.pdbx_seq_one_letter_code
_entity_poly.pdbx_strand_id
1 'polypeptide(L)'
;MIEIRLLRPARREFQADVYRPGVISLSRILWGSLGGGLLLFLIGVCSRLFQIGVLFPPLAATCFIGATCVYLRVARPKAVIVGHCVATIGGLVGCYLGTLMLGEARFVASVKLGLAVLLASAFMQVLDADHPPAAATAAIPAILPLPASGLVLPLHMAWGGVLAVVFAVAWNRVWFECPVPEEGGVKGWLRLPMGRLDSAGTVLCCTAALLMCFKVVNETVYGVGLGLMVLGLLVLGISHFFAARYVRRQEAPESPSACASPGQGQTPQGRNK
;
A
#
# COMPACT_ATOMS: atom_id res chain seq x y z
N MET A 1 7.27 1.66 -26.66
CA MET A 1 8.38 2.56 -27.01
C MET A 1 9.00 3.06 -25.70
N ILE A 2 10.33 3.00 -25.56
CA ILE A 2 11.04 3.52 -24.37
C ILE A 2 11.50 4.95 -24.69
N GLU A 3 11.28 5.90 -23.79
CA GLU A 3 11.71 7.29 -23.90
C GLU A 3 12.79 7.58 -22.85
N ILE A 4 13.93 8.13 -23.24
CA ILE A 4 15.02 8.51 -22.32
C ILE A 4 15.09 10.03 -22.26
N ARG A 5 14.97 10.61 -21.06
CA ARG A 5 14.95 12.06 -20.82
C ARG A 5 16.07 12.45 -19.86
N LEU A 6 17.17 12.98 -20.39
CA LEU A 6 18.33 13.45 -19.60
C LEU A 6 18.26 14.96 -19.32
N LEU A 7 17.07 15.44 -18.97
CA LEU A 7 16.84 16.85 -18.66
C LEU A 7 17.12 17.12 -17.17
N ARG A 8 17.51 18.36 -16.85
CA ARG A 8 17.71 18.78 -15.45
C ARG A 8 16.39 18.65 -14.67
N PRO A 9 16.43 18.26 -13.38
CA PRO A 9 15.24 18.19 -12.55
C PRO A 9 14.45 19.50 -12.55
N ALA A 10 13.20 19.40 -13.01
CA ALA A 10 12.26 20.52 -13.09
C ALA A 10 10.84 19.98 -12.84
N ARG A 11 9.94 20.86 -12.40
CA ARG A 11 8.54 20.50 -12.07
C ARG A 11 7.82 19.75 -13.21
N ARG A 12 8.16 20.04 -14.47
CA ARG A 12 7.61 19.35 -15.65
C ARG A 12 7.97 17.86 -15.69
N GLU A 13 9.18 17.49 -15.31
CA GLU A 13 9.66 16.10 -15.34
C GLU A 13 8.99 15.21 -14.28
N PHE A 14 8.22 15.83 -13.40
CA PHE A 14 7.44 15.22 -12.34
C PHE A 14 5.93 15.24 -12.64
N GLN A 15 5.50 15.63 -13.83
CA GLN A 15 4.07 15.50 -14.21
C GLN A 15 3.73 14.06 -14.57
N ALA A 16 2.48 13.65 -14.33
CA ALA A 16 2.05 12.25 -14.50
C ALA A 16 2.20 11.71 -15.93
N ASP A 17 2.14 12.58 -16.95
CA ASP A 17 2.37 12.23 -18.36
C ASP A 17 3.82 11.84 -18.64
N VAL A 18 4.78 12.42 -17.89
CA VAL A 18 6.21 12.13 -18.01
C VAL A 18 6.64 11.06 -17.00
N TYR A 19 6.09 11.09 -15.79
CA TYR A 19 6.46 10.23 -14.67
C TYR A 19 5.69 8.90 -14.69
N ARG A 20 5.83 8.16 -15.80
CA ARG A 20 5.10 6.91 -16.08
C ARG A 20 6.03 5.76 -16.47
N PRO A 21 5.57 4.50 -16.44
CA PRO A 21 6.33 3.38 -16.99
C PRO A 21 6.72 3.60 -18.46
N GLY A 22 7.93 3.18 -18.85
CA GLY A 22 8.47 3.36 -20.20
C GLY A 22 9.25 4.66 -20.42
N VAL A 23 9.22 5.60 -19.47
CA VAL A 23 10.06 6.81 -19.49
C VAL A 23 11.18 6.68 -18.46
N ILE A 24 12.42 6.73 -18.93
CA ILE A 24 13.64 6.76 -18.11
C ILE A 24 14.09 8.22 -18.02
N SER A 25 13.77 8.91 -16.92
CA SER A 25 14.15 10.32 -16.71
C SER A 25 15.26 10.48 -15.67
N LEU A 26 16.18 11.42 -15.91
CA LEU A 26 17.24 11.77 -14.96
C LEU A 26 16.66 12.22 -13.61
N SER A 27 15.57 12.99 -13.64
CA SER A 27 14.82 13.40 -12.45
C SER A 27 14.35 12.21 -11.62
N ARG A 28 13.77 11.17 -12.25
CA ARG A 28 13.31 9.96 -11.55
C ARG A 28 14.47 9.14 -11.01
N ILE A 29 15.57 9.03 -11.75
CA ILE A 29 16.78 8.32 -11.27
C ILE A 29 17.33 9.03 -10.03
N LEU A 30 17.62 10.33 -10.13
CA LEU A 30 18.22 11.07 -9.02
C LEU A 30 17.27 11.19 -7.82
N TRP A 31 16.06 11.71 -8.04
CA TRP A 31 15.10 11.97 -6.96
C TRP A 31 14.53 10.68 -6.38
N GLY A 32 14.25 9.71 -7.23
CA GLY A 32 13.69 8.43 -6.85
C GLY A 32 14.66 7.55 -6.07
N SER A 33 15.88 7.37 -6.59
CA SER A 33 16.90 6.57 -5.92
C SER A 33 17.38 7.24 -4.62
N LEU A 34 17.58 8.56 -4.61
CA LEU A 34 17.97 9.30 -3.40
C LEU A 34 16.86 9.23 -2.34
N GLY A 35 15.60 9.46 -2.72
CA GLY A 35 14.46 9.40 -1.81
C GLY A 35 14.29 8.01 -1.19
N GLY A 36 14.37 6.96 -2.01
CA GLY A 36 14.28 5.57 -1.53
C GLY A 36 15.40 5.21 -0.56
N GLY A 37 16.65 5.57 -0.88
CA GLY A 37 17.82 5.32 -0.03
C GLY A 37 17.78 6.11 1.28
N LEU A 38 17.48 7.41 1.22
CA LEU A 38 17.40 8.28 2.40
C LEU A 38 16.27 7.85 3.35
N LEU A 39 15.11 7.47 2.80
CA LEU A 39 14.01 6.96 3.60
C LEU A 39 14.38 5.68 4.33
N LEU A 40 14.96 4.70 3.63
CA LEU A 40 15.36 3.45 4.25
C LEU A 40 16.43 3.67 5.34
N PHE A 41 17.38 4.57 5.09
CA PHE A 41 18.37 4.99 6.08
C PHE A 41 17.69 5.59 7.32
N LEU A 42 16.76 6.53 7.14
CA LEU A 42 16.02 7.17 8.23
C LEU A 42 15.24 6.14 9.06
N ILE A 43 14.54 5.20 8.40
CA ILE A 43 13.83 4.15 9.10
C ILE A 43 14.80 3.24 9.88
N GLY A 44 15.96 2.90 9.31
CA GLY A 44 16.99 2.14 10.00
C GLY A 44 17.49 2.86 11.26
N VAL A 45 17.72 4.17 11.19
CA VAL A 45 18.11 5.00 12.34
C VAL A 45 16.99 5.02 13.38
N CYS A 46 15.76 5.35 13.00
CA CYS A 46 14.61 5.39 13.91
C CYS A 46 14.34 4.02 14.57
N SER A 47 14.46 2.92 13.81
CA SER A 47 14.29 1.56 14.31
C SER A 47 15.29 1.25 15.44
N ARG A 48 16.55 1.64 15.27
CA ARG A 48 17.59 1.48 16.30
C ARG A 48 17.39 2.41 17.50
N LEU A 49 17.06 3.69 17.26
CA LEU A 49 16.87 4.67 18.33
C LEU A 49 15.70 4.32 19.24
N PHE A 50 14.57 3.89 18.68
CA PHE A 50 13.35 3.62 19.44
C PHE A 50 13.16 2.13 19.81
N GLN A 51 14.09 1.25 19.40
CA GLN A 51 14.01 -0.20 19.63
C GLN A 51 12.72 -0.82 19.07
N ILE A 52 12.26 -0.34 17.90
CA ILE A 52 11.08 -0.85 17.19
C ILE A 52 11.57 -1.56 15.93
N GLY A 53 11.43 -2.88 15.88
CA GLY A 53 12.00 -3.73 14.83
C GLY A 53 11.20 -3.67 13.53
N VAL A 54 11.66 -2.87 12.56
CA VAL A 54 10.94 -2.66 11.27
C VAL A 54 11.83 -2.72 10.03
N LEU A 55 13.14 -2.92 10.20
CA LEU A 55 14.06 -2.94 9.07
C LEU A 55 14.01 -4.29 8.35
N PHE A 56 13.20 -4.37 7.29
CA PHE A 56 13.04 -5.59 6.49
C PHE A 56 13.09 -5.30 4.99
N PRO A 57 13.45 -6.30 4.16
CA PRO A 57 13.47 -6.17 2.70
C PRO A 57 12.18 -5.59 2.08
N PRO A 58 10.96 -5.97 2.52
CA PRO A 58 9.71 -5.39 2.04
C PRO A 58 9.63 -3.87 2.18
N LEU A 59 10.22 -3.32 3.24
CA LEU A 59 10.17 -1.89 3.49
C LEU A 59 11.06 -1.13 2.51
N ALA A 60 12.16 -1.72 2.03
CA ALA A 60 12.98 -1.13 0.98
C ALA A 60 12.18 -0.95 -0.34
N ALA A 61 11.38 -1.95 -0.72
CA ALA A 61 10.49 -1.86 -1.88
C ALA A 61 9.38 -0.81 -1.66
N THR A 62 8.89 -0.66 -0.44
CA THR A 62 7.94 0.39 -0.04
C THR A 62 8.56 1.77 -0.16
N CYS A 63 9.80 1.95 0.32
CA CYS A 63 10.56 3.20 0.17
C CYS A 63 10.75 3.56 -1.31
N PHE A 64 11.08 2.56 -2.14
CA PHE A 64 11.18 2.73 -3.58
C PHE A 64 9.86 3.16 -4.20
N ILE A 65 8.74 2.50 -3.89
CA ILE A 65 7.42 2.88 -4.40
C ILE A 65 7.03 4.29 -3.95
N GLY A 66 7.23 4.61 -2.66
CA GLY A 66 6.92 5.92 -2.09
C GLY A 66 7.72 7.06 -2.71
N ALA A 67 8.96 6.81 -3.14
CA ALA A 67 9.79 7.82 -3.81
C ALA A 67 9.61 7.84 -5.35
N THR A 68 9.34 6.70 -5.98
CA THR A 68 9.43 6.54 -7.45
C THR A 68 8.12 6.31 -8.19
N CYS A 69 7.04 6.01 -7.46
CA CYS A 69 5.77 5.54 -8.03
C CYS A 69 4.57 6.19 -7.32
N VAL A 70 4.67 7.50 -7.04
CA VAL A 70 3.74 8.28 -6.22
C VAL A 70 2.29 8.31 -6.73
N TYR A 71 2.11 8.13 -8.04
CA TYR A 71 0.80 8.11 -8.70
C TYR A 71 0.07 6.78 -8.59
N LEU A 72 0.75 5.72 -8.18
CA LEU A 72 0.11 4.43 -8.04
C LEU A 72 -0.75 4.41 -6.78
N ARG A 73 -1.93 3.79 -6.89
CA ARG A 73 -2.83 3.52 -5.76
C ARG A 73 -2.11 2.83 -4.60
N VAL A 74 -1.16 1.95 -4.92
CA VAL A 74 -0.37 1.19 -3.93
C VAL A 74 0.56 2.07 -3.08
N ALA A 75 0.84 3.31 -3.49
CA ALA A 75 1.65 4.26 -2.72
C ALA A 75 0.82 5.09 -1.72
N ARG A 76 -0.50 4.91 -1.69
CA ARG A 76 -1.39 5.68 -0.80
C ARG A 76 -1.22 5.27 0.67
N PRO A 77 -1.47 6.18 1.62
CA PRO A 77 -1.30 5.90 3.05
C PRO A 77 -2.00 4.63 3.53
N LYS A 78 -3.27 4.43 3.15
CA LYS A 78 -4.04 3.23 3.50
C LYS A 78 -3.34 1.95 3.01
N ALA A 79 -2.99 1.89 1.73
CA ALA A 79 -2.33 0.72 1.16
C ALA A 79 -1.02 0.38 1.89
N VAL A 80 -0.18 1.38 2.16
CA VAL A 80 1.10 1.17 2.85
C VAL A 80 0.88 0.73 4.30
N ILE A 81 0.16 1.52 5.09
CA ILE A 81 0.03 1.31 6.55
C ILE A 81 -0.80 0.06 6.85
N VAL A 82 -2.01 -0.02 6.29
CA VAL A 82 -2.93 -1.15 6.52
C VAL A 82 -2.37 -2.40 5.85
N GLY A 83 -1.84 -2.29 4.62
CA GLY A 83 -1.29 -3.42 3.87
C GLY A 83 -0.20 -4.15 4.65
N HIS A 84 0.80 -3.43 5.18
CA HIS A 84 1.84 -4.04 6.00
C HIS A 84 1.30 -4.69 7.28
N CYS A 85 0.35 -4.05 7.96
CA CYS A 85 -0.27 -4.62 9.15
C CYS A 85 -0.99 -5.93 8.85
N VAL A 86 -1.90 -5.92 7.87
CA VAL A 86 -2.78 -7.07 7.57
C VAL A 86 -2.01 -8.20 6.91
N ALA A 87 -0.98 -7.89 6.13
CA ALA A 87 -0.09 -8.89 5.58
C ALA A 87 0.71 -9.60 6.68
N THR A 88 1.14 -8.87 7.72
CA THR A 88 1.80 -9.49 8.88
C THR A 88 0.85 -10.43 9.64
N ILE A 89 -0.41 -10.02 9.83
CA ILE A 89 -1.45 -10.87 10.42
C ILE A 89 -1.65 -12.13 9.56
N GLY A 90 -1.81 -11.98 8.25
CA GLY A 90 -1.90 -13.10 7.31
C GLY A 90 -0.70 -14.03 7.37
N GLY A 91 0.52 -13.48 7.51
CA GLY A 91 1.75 -14.24 7.68
C GLY A 91 1.79 -15.08 8.95
N LEU A 92 1.42 -14.48 10.10
CA LEU A 92 1.37 -15.18 11.39
C LEU A 92 0.30 -16.29 11.39
N VAL A 93 -0.90 -15.99 10.89
CA VAL A 93 -1.98 -16.99 10.78
C VAL A 93 -1.59 -18.11 9.81
N GLY A 94 -1.02 -17.77 8.66
CA GLY A 94 -0.54 -18.76 7.69
C GLY A 94 0.54 -19.67 8.24
N CYS A 95 1.46 -19.13 9.04
CA CYS A 95 2.48 -19.92 9.73
C CYS A 95 1.88 -20.85 10.79
N TYR A 96 0.92 -20.37 11.56
CA TYR A 96 0.19 -21.17 12.54
C TYR A 96 -0.55 -22.34 11.88
N LEU A 97 -1.34 -22.05 10.83
CA LEU A 97 -2.06 -23.08 10.07
C LEU A 97 -1.11 -24.08 9.41
N GLY A 98 0.00 -23.60 8.83
CA GLY A 98 1.00 -24.48 8.22
C GLY A 98 1.63 -25.45 9.23
N THR A 99 1.90 -25.00 10.46
CA THR A 99 2.36 -25.88 11.55
C THR A 99 1.28 -26.91 11.91
N LEU A 100 0.02 -26.50 12.03
CA LEU A 100 -1.09 -27.41 12.36
C LEU A 100 -1.30 -28.49 11.29
N MET A 101 -1.15 -28.13 10.00
CA MET A 101 -1.41 -29.07 8.90
C MET A 101 -0.31 -30.10 8.70
N LEU A 102 0.97 -29.74 8.92
CA LEU A 102 2.10 -30.56 8.50
C LEU A 102 3.12 -30.88 9.61
N GLY A 103 3.00 -30.30 10.80
CA GLY A 103 3.98 -30.52 11.87
C GLY A 103 5.41 -30.24 11.40
N GLU A 104 6.29 -31.24 11.52
CA GLU A 104 7.71 -31.16 11.12
C GLU A 104 8.00 -31.74 9.71
N ALA A 105 6.99 -31.89 8.86
CA ALA A 105 7.18 -32.45 7.52
C ALA A 105 8.15 -31.62 6.66
N ARG A 106 8.83 -32.30 5.72
CA ARG A 106 9.84 -31.73 4.80
C ARG A 106 9.39 -30.45 4.06
N PHE A 107 8.09 -30.26 3.84
CA PHE A 107 7.52 -29.13 3.10
C PHE A 107 6.86 -28.06 3.99
N VAL A 108 7.01 -28.14 5.32
CA VAL A 108 6.35 -27.20 6.26
C VAL A 108 6.68 -25.74 5.94
N ALA A 109 7.93 -25.42 5.60
CA ALA A 109 8.33 -24.04 5.27
C ALA A 109 7.61 -23.51 4.02
N SER A 110 7.54 -24.32 2.96
CA SER A 110 6.84 -23.95 1.72
C SER A 110 5.34 -23.76 1.93
N VAL A 111 4.72 -24.62 2.76
CA VAL A 111 3.28 -24.49 3.08
C VAL A 111 3.00 -23.27 3.93
N LYS A 112 3.81 -23.01 4.97
CA LYS A 112 3.71 -21.77 5.77
C LYS A 112 3.81 -20.54 4.89
N LEU A 113 4.78 -20.50 3.98
CA LEU A 113 4.98 -19.39 3.05
C LEU A 113 3.79 -19.22 2.10
N GLY A 114 3.31 -20.32 1.49
CA GLY A 114 2.15 -20.29 0.60
C GLY A 114 0.88 -19.78 1.29
N LEU A 115 0.57 -20.31 2.48
CA LEU A 115 -0.58 -19.88 3.28
C LEU A 115 -0.45 -18.44 3.74
N ALA A 116 0.74 -18.02 4.18
CA ALA A 116 1.03 -16.66 4.59
C ALA A 116 0.72 -15.64 3.48
N VAL A 117 1.24 -15.88 2.27
CA VAL A 117 1.03 -14.98 1.12
C VAL A 117 -0.42 -15.02 0.64
N LEU A 118 -1.06 -16.20 0.64
CA LEU A 118 -2.46 -16.36 0.28
C LEU A 118 -3.37 -15.53 1.19
N LEU A 119 -3.22 -15.69 2.51
CA LEU A 119 -4.03 -14.97 3.50
C LEU A 119 -3.75 -13.46 3.47
N ALA A 120 -2.48 -13.06 3.37
CA ALA A 120 -2.12 -11.66 3.25
C ALA A 120 -2.75 -11.00 2.01
N SER A 121 -2.70 -11.68 0.86
CA SER A 121 -3.31 -11.20 -0.38
C SER A 121 -4.83 -11.07 -0.25
N ALA A 122 -5.49 -12.09 0.32
CA ALA A 122 -6.92 -12.04 0.57
C ALA A 122 -7.31 -10.89 1.51
N PHE A 123 -6.60 -10.69 2.62
CA PHE A 123 -6.89 -9.61 3.57
C PHE A 123 -6.64 -8.22 2.99
N MET A 124 -5.57 -8.03 2.22
CA MET A 124 -5.32 -6.76 1.52
C MET A 124 -6.42 -6.44 0.51
N GLN A 125 -6.89 -7.43 -0.25
CA GLN A 125 -7.99 -7.24 -1.20
C GLN A 125 -9.31 -6.91 -0.49
N VAL A 126 -9.64 -7.65 0.59
CA VAL A 126 -10.86 -7.42 1.38
C VAL A 126 -10.87 -6.03 2.03
N LEU A 127 -9.71 -5.54 2.48
CA LEU A 127 -9.59 -4.24 3.13
C LEU A 127 -9.25 -3.11 2.16
N ASP A 128 -9.14 -3.41 0.87
CA ASP A 128 -8.78 -2.47 -0.18
C ASP A 128 -7.47 -1.73 0.16
N ALA A 129 -6.46 -2.51 0.52
CA ALA A 129 -5.14 -2.08 0.99
C ALA A 129 -4.01 -2.79 0.22
N ASP A 130 -4.22 -3.04 -1.07
CA ASP A 130 -3.25 -3.72 -1.92
C ASP A 130 -1.91 -2.97 -1.95
N HIS A 131 -0.89 -3.61 -1.38
CA HIS A 131 0.46 -3.12 -1.38
C HIS A 131 1.42 -4.28 -1.64
N PRO A 132 1.88 -4.49 -2.89
CA PRO A 132 2.69 -5.65 -3.25
C PRO A 132 3.91 -5.89 -2.34
N PRO A 133 4.65 -4.87 -1.87
CA PRO A 133 5.70 -5.09 -0.88
C PRO A 133 5.19 -5.72 0.43
N ALA A 134 3.98 -5.38 0.88
CA ALA A 134 3.41 -5.96 2.09
C ALA A 134 3.19 -7.47 1.97
N ALA A 135 2.93 -8.04 0.77
CA ALA A 135 2.88 -9.49 0.60
C ALA A 135 4.20 -10.18 1.02
N ALA A 136 5.35 -9.56 0.76
CA ALA A 136 6.64 -10.04 1.23
C ALA A 136 6.83 -9.86 2.75
N THR A 137 6.09 -8.96 3.39
CA THR A 137 6.02 -8.86 4.86
C THR A 137 5.36 -10.08 5.47
N ALA A 138 4.35 -10.65 4.81
CA ALA A 138 3.70 -11.90 5.23
C ALA A 138 4.66 -13.10 5.23
N ALA A 139 5.70 -13.07 4.39
CA ALA A 139 6.70 -14.14 4.36
C ALA A 139 7.61 -14.15 5.60
N ILE A 140 7.80 -13.00 6.27
CA ILE A 140 8.78 -12.86 7.36
C ILE A 140 8.58 -13.93 8.45
N PRO A 141 7.37 -14.16 9.00
CA PRO A 141 7.17 -15.20 10.01
C PRO A 141 7.47 -16.64 9.55
N ALA A 142 7.47 -16.89 8.23
CA ALA A 142 7.72 -18.22 7.67
C ALA A 142 9.21 -18.51 7.46
N ILE A 143 10.01 -17.48 7.15
CA ILE A 143 11.39 -17.66 6.65
C ILE A 143 12.46 -16.87 7.42
N LEU A 144 12.08 -15.99 8.35
CA LEU A 144 13.01 -15.15 9.10
C LEU A 144 12.67 -15.15 10.60
N PRO A 145 13.66 -14.90 11.48
CA PRO A 145 13.39 -14.67 12.89
C PRO A 145 12.55 -13.40 13.08
N LEU A 146 11.61 -13.45 14.02
CA LEU A 146 10.76 -12.31 14.36
C LEU A 146 11.54 -11.31 15.23
N PRO A 147 11.53 -10.00 14.93
CA PRO A 147 12.21 -8.98 15.74
C PRO A 147 11.39 -8.53 16.95
N ALA A 148 10.16 -9.01 17.06
CA ALA A 148 9.19 -8.66 18.09
C ALA A 148 8.26 -9.85 18.31
N SER A 149 7.51 -9.83 19.41
CA SER A 149 6.48 -10.83 19.66
C SER A 149 5.42 -10.80 18.54
N GLY A 150 4.84 -11.95 18.21
CA GLY A 150 3.86 -12.06 17.12
C GLY A 150 2.66 -11.12 17.27
N LEU A 151 2.22 -10.83 18.49
CA LEU A 151 1.10 -9.91 18.75
C LEU A 151 1.43 -8.44 18.44
N VAL A 152 2.68 -8.03 18.67
CA VAL A 152 3.11 -6.64 18.50
C VAL A 152 3.66 -6.38 17.09
N LEU A 153 4.14 -7.43 16.42
CA LEU A 153 4.76 -7.34 15.10
C LEU A 153 3.90 -6.62 14.05
N PRO A 154 2.58 -6.87 13.90
CA PRO A 154 1.76 -6.13 12.93
C PRO A 154 1.74 -4.61 13.19
N LEU A 155 1.76 -4.20 14.46
CA LEU A 155 1.76 -2.79 14.86
C LEU A 155 3.12 -2.14 14.62
N HIS A 156 4.22 -2.89 14.80
CA HIS A 156 5.56 -2.42 14.39
C HIS A 156 5.63 -2.26 12.86
N MET A 157 5.09 -3.20 12.09
CA MET A 157 5.07 -3.07 10.62
C MET A 157 4.23 -1.87 10.15
N ALA A 158 3.09 -1.62 10.80
CA ALA A 158 2.30 -0.40 10.58
C ALA A 158 3.10 0.87 10.92
N TRP A 159 3.86 0.87 12.03
CA TRP A 159 4.75 1.97 12.40
C TRP A 159 5.80 2.27 11.32
N GLY A 160 6.44 1.24 10.77
CA GLY A 160 7.35 1.37 9.62
C GLY A 160 6.65 1.95 8.39
N GLY A 161 5.42 1.50 8.11
CA GLY A 161 4.56 2.05 7.05
C GLY A 161 4.22 3.53 7.27
N VAL A 162 3.96 3.96 8.51
CA VAL A 162 3.70 5.37 8.84
C VAL A 162 4.92 6.22 8.56
N LEU A 163 6.12 5.79 8.96
CA LEU A 163 7.36 6.51 8.64
C LEU A 163 7.56 6.65 7.13
N ALA A 164 7.31 5.57 6.39
CA ALA A 164 7.38 5.58 4.93
C ALA A 164 6.41 6.58 4.31
N VAL A 165 5.16 6.62 4.80
CA VAL A 165 4.13 7.56 4.33
C VAL A 165 4.47 9.00 4.67
N VAL A 166 4.86 9.30 5.92
CA VAL A 166 5.18 10.67 6.35
C VAL A 166 6.35 11.21 5.53
N PHE A 167 7.41 10.42 5.37
CA PHE A 167 8.53 10.82 4.54
C PHE A 167 8.12 10.96 3.08
N ALA A 168 7.41 10.00 2.49
CA ALA A 168 7.00 10.08 1.09
C ALA A 168 6.13 11.32 0.83
N VAL A 169 5.20 11.67 1.73
CA VAL A 169 4.41 12.88 1.62
C VAL A 169 5.31 14.13 1.69
N ALA A 170 6.23 14.20 2.64
CA ALA A 170 7.14 15.35 2.76
C ALA A 170 8.10 15.47 1.56
N TRP A 171 8.73 14.37 1.16
CA TRP A 171 9.66 14.26 0.05
C TRP A 171 9.00 14.66 -1.28
N ASN A 172 7.82 14.12 -1.55
CA ASN A 172 7.16 14.37 -2.82
C ASN A 172 6.47 15.73 -2.87
N ARG A 173 6.05 16.31 -1.75
CA ARG A 173 5.47 17.67 -1.74
C ARG A 173 6.37 18.77 -2.26
N VAL A 174 7.67 18.51 -2.38
CA VAL A 174 8.63 19.44 -3.01
C VAL A 174 8.29 19.65 -4.50
N TRP A 175 7.81 18.62 -5.20
CA TRP A 175 7.57 18.66 -6.66
C TRP A 175 6.12 18.33 -7.06
N PHE A 176 5.42 17.57 -6.24
CA PHE A 176 4.12 16.96 -6.52
C PHE A 176 3.07 17.37 -5.48
N GLU A 177 1.79 17.29 -5.84
CA GLU A 177 0.74 17.15 -4.82
C GLU A 177 0.77 15.70 -4.32
N CYS A 178 1.03 15.50 -3.03
CA CYS A 178 1.10 14.19 -2.40
C CYS A 178 0.30 14.18 -1.08
N PRO A 179 -0.55 13.17 -0.84
CA PRO A 179 -0.95 12.08 -1.75
C PRO A 179 -1.64 12.56 -3.03
N VAL A 180 -1.68 11.73 -4.06
CA VAL A 180 -2.33 12.08 -5.33
C VAL A 180 -3.86 12.06 -5.15
N PRO A 181 -4.59 13.11 -5.57
CA PRO A 181 -6.04 13.17 -5.45
C PRO A 181 -6.75 11.99 -6.12
N GLU A 182 -7.89 11.57 -5.56
CA GLU A 182 -8.79 10.64 -6.24
C GLU A 182 -9.57 11.34 -7.35
N GLU A 183 -9.78 10.62 -8.46
CA GLU A 183 -10.68 11.05 -9.54
C GLU A 183 -12.07 11.30 -8.94
N GLY A 184 -12.56 12.54 -9.00
CA GLY A 184 -13.85 12.92 -8.41
C GLY A 184 -13.82 14.05 -7.38
N GLY A 185 -12.64 14.64 -7.09
CA GLY A 185 -12.55 16.01 -6.56
C GLY A 185 -13.16 16.23 -5.18
N VAL A 186 -13.00 15.29 -4.24
CA VAL A 186 -13.39 15.52 -2.85
C VAL A 186 -12.50 16.62 -2.25
N LYS A 187 -13.12 17.66 -1.68
CA LYS A 187 -12.39 18.69 -0.91
C LYS A 187 -11.63 18.01 0.24
N GLY A 188 -10.31 17.99 0.13
CA GLY A 188 -9.43 17.36 1.11
C GLY A 188 -9.57 17.93 2.51
N TRP A 189 -9.38 17.09 3.53
CA TRP A 189 -9.26 17.51 4.93
C TRP A 189 -7.77 17.68 5.27
N LEU A 190 -7.41 18.72 6.04
CA LEU A 190 -6.01 19.02 6.41
C LEU A 190 -5.05 19.19 5.20
N ARG A 191 -5.55 19.67 4.05
CA ARG A 191 -4.78 19.77 2.79
C ARG A 191 -4.24 18.41 2.29
N LEU A 192 -4.85 17.30 2.70
CA LEU A 192 -4.63 15.98 2.10
C LEU A 192 -5.82 15.69 1.18
N PRO A 193 -5.61 15.40 -0.11
CA PRO A 193 -6.68 15.13 -1.07
C PRO A 193 -7.19 13.69 -0.92
N MET A 194 -7.67 13.36 0.27
CA MET A 194 -8.15 12.05 0.68
C MET A 194 -9.52 12.18 1.36
N GLY A 195 -10.26 11.08 1.46
CA GLY A 195 -11.50 11.02 2.24
C GLY A 195 -11.27 11.42 3.71
N ARG A 196 -12.32 11.94 4.37
CA ARG A 196 -12.25 12.38 5.77
C ARG A 196 -11.82 11.26 6.71
N LEU A 197 -12.39 10.06 6.53
CA LEU A 197 -12.06 8.88 7.35
C LEU A 197 -10.63 8.42 7.11
N ASP A 198 -10.17 8.38 5.86
CA ASP A 198 -8.78 7.99 5.56
C ASP A 198 -7.78 8.99 6.16
N SER A 199 -8.10 10.28 6.06
CA SER A 199 -7.27 11.33 6.65
C SER A 199 -7.23 11.23 8.18
N ALA A 200 -8.39 11.00 8.82
CA ALA A 200 -8.47 10.79 10.28
C ALA A 200 -7.69 9.56 10.74
N GLY A 201 -7.88 8.42 10.07
CA GLY A 201 -7.13 7.20 10.36
C GLY A 201 -5.62 7.39 10.17
N THR A 202 -5.20 8.10 9.11
CA THR A 202 -3.78 8.42 8.89
C THR A 202 -3.21 9.29 10.02
N VAL A 203 -3.94 10.32 10.44
CA VAL A 203 -3.52 11.20 11.56
C VAL A 203 -3.43 10.42 12.88
N LEU A 204 -4.38 9.53 13.14
CA LEU A 204 -4.34 8.65 14.32
C LEU A 204 -3.11 7.74 14.28
N CYS A 205 -2.81 7.09 13.15
CA CYS A 205 -1.62 6.27 12.99
C CYS A 205 -0.32 7.08 13.15
N CYS A 206 -0.25 8.30 12.62
CA CYS A 206 0.89 9.20 12.83
C CYS A 206 1.08 9.55 14.31
N THR A 207 0.00 9.90 15.00
CA THR A 207 0.03 10.23 16.43
C THR A 207 0.45 9.01 17.26
N ALA A 208 -0.10 7.84 16.95
CA ALA A 208 0.29 6.58 17.54
C ALA A 208 1.77 6.27 17.35
N ALA A 209 2.30 6.49 16.14
CA ALA A 209 3.71 6.25 15.85
C ALA A 209 4.65 7.15 16.67
N LEU A 210 4.27 8.42 16.89
CA LEU A 210 5.01 9.33 17.75
C LEU A 210 5.01 8.87 19.22
N LEU A 211 3.85 8.41 19.74
CA LEU A 211 3.77 7.87 21.09
C LEU A 211 4.58 6.57 21.24
N MET A 212 4.60 5.72 20.21
CA MET A 212 5.39 4.49 20.22
C MET A 212 6.91 4.77 20.29
N CYS A 213 7.40 5.92 19.81
CA CYS A 213 8.80 6.30 19.95
C CYS A 213 9.27 6.43 21.42
N PHE A 214 8.35 6.55 22.37
CA PHE A 214 8.67 6.61 23.81
C PHE A 214 8.95 5.24 24.44
N LYS A 215 8.99 4.15 23.67
CA LYS A 215 9.22 2.78 24.16
C LYS A 215 10.38 2.66 25.16
N VAL A 216 11.50 3.35 24.92
CA VAL A 216 12.70 3.28 25.76
C VAL A 216 12.56 4.09 27.06
N VAL A 217 11.68 5.10 27.06
CA VAL A 217 11.55 6.08 28.15
C VAL A 217 10.34 5.79 29.04
N ASN A 218 9.21 5.40 28.45
CA ASN A 218 7.95 5.20 29.16
C ASN A 218 7.09 4.12 28.47
N GLU A 219 6.98 2.96 29.12
CA GLU A 219 6.23 1.81 28.61
C GLU A 219 4.71 2.08 28.54
N THR A 220 4.16 2.85 29.48
CA THR A 220 2.74 3.22 29.47
C THR A 220 2.41 4.07 28.24
N VAL A 221 3.22 5.07 27.92
CA VAL A 221 3.03 5.92 26.73
C VAL A 221 3.15 5.09 25.45
N TYR A 222 4.11 4.16 25.41
CA TYR A 222 4.22 3.20 24.31
C TYR A 222 2.97 2.33 24.18
N GLY A 223 2.43 1.81 25.29
CA GLY A 223 1.19 1.04 25.32
C GLY A 223 -0.02 1.82 24.81
N VAL A 224 -0.15 3.09 25.20
CA VAL A 224 -1.17 4.01 24.65
C VAL A 224 -0.97 4.19 23.14
N GLY A 225 0.28 4.33 22.69
CA GLY A 225 0.64 4.37 21.28
C GLY A 225 0.18 3.13 20.51
N LEU A 226 0.38 1.92 21.06
CA LEU A 226 -0.11 0.68 20.46
C LEU A 226 -1.64 0.66 20.33
N GLY A 227 -2.35 1.05 21.39
CA GLY A 227 -3.82 1.13 21.37
C GLY A 227 -4.34 2.14 20.33
N LEU A 228 -3.69 3.30 20.24
CA LEU A 228 -4.03 4.32 19.25
C LEU A 228 -3.70 3.85 17.82
N MET A 229 -2.64 3.06 17.62
CA MET A 229 -2.30 2.47 16.33
C MET A 229 -3.40 1.52 15.86
N VAL A 230 -3.91 0.66 16.75
CA VAL A 230 -5.05 -0.24 16.46
C VAL A 230 -6.27 0.58 16.03
N LEU A 231 -6.61 1.64 16.77
CA LEU A 231 -7.74 2.49 16.43
C LEU A 231 -7.57 3.14 15.05
N GLY A 232 -6.39 3.71 14.76
CA GLY A 232 -6.08 4.30 13.46
C GLY A 232 -6.17 3.29 12.31
N LEU A 233 -5.64 2.09 12.51
CA LEU A 233 -5.71 0.98 11.55
C LEU A 233 -7.15 0.53 11.30
N LEU A 234 -7.99 0.45 12.33
CA LEU A 234 -9.41 0.13 12.17
C LEU A 234 -10.11 1.20 11.35
N VAL A 235 -9.94 2.48 11.68
CA VAL A 235 -10.53 3.61 10.94
C VAL A 235 -10.09 3.60 9.46
N LEU A 236 -8.80 3.40 9.18
CA LEU A 236 -8.27 3.29 7.83
C LEU A 236 -8.79 2.04 7.09
N GLY A 237 -8.81 0.91 7.77
CA GLY A 237 -9.17 -0.38 7.18
C GLY A 237 -10.65 -0.42 6.78
N ILE A 238 -11.54 0.12 7.61
CA ILE A 238 -12.99 0.03 7.38
C ILE A 238 -13.58 1.18 6.56
N SER A 239 -12.80 2.24 6.29
CA SER A 239 -13.30 3.47 5.66
C SER A 239 -14.05 3.23 4.34
N HIS A 240 -13.58 2.28 3.54
CA HIS A 240 -14.14 1.95 2.23
C HIS A 240 -15.52 1.24 2.33
N PHE A 241 -15.82 0.56 3.43
CA PHE A 241 -17.14 -0.08 3.62
C PHE A 241 -18.27 0.96 3.75
N PHE A 242 -17.96 2.18 4.21
CA PHE A 242 -18.94 3.27 4.28
C PHE A 242 -19.30 3.87 2.92
N ALA A 243 -18.48 3.64 1.90
CA ALA A 243 -18.72 4.10 0.53
C ALA A 243 -19.10 2.95 -0.43
N ALA A 244 -19.17 1.71 0.07
CA ALA A 244 -19.41 0.54 -0.74
C ALA A 244 -20.80 0.59 -1.40
N ARG A 245 -20.84 0.39 -2.71
CA ARG A 245 -22.07 0.22 -3.48
C ARG A 245 -22.19 -1.23 -3.90
N TYR A 246 -23.28 -1.89 -3.54
CA TYR A 246 -23.53 -3.26 -3.97
C TYR A 246 -24.00 -3.26 -5.43
N VAL A 247 -23.12 -3.72 -6.33
CA VAL A 247 -23.48 -3.93 -7.73
C VAL A 247 -23.97 -5.36 -7.87
N ARG A 248 -25.29 -5.55 -7.83
CA ARG A 248 -25.89 -6.82 -8.23
C ARG A 248 -25.93 -6.86 -9.76
N ARG A 249 -25.46 -7.95 -10.36
CA ARG A 249 -25.75 -8.23 -11.78
C ARG A 249 -27.27 -8.25 -11.88
N GLN A 250 -27.87 -7.19 -12.45
CA GLN A 250 -29.20 -7.33 -12.99
C GLN A 250 -29.03 -8.32 -14.14
N GLU A 251 -29.65 -9.49 -14.01
CA GLU A 251 -29.88 -10.34 -15.17
C GLU A 251 -30.50 -9.42 -16.21
N ALA A 252 -29.76 -9.18 -17.29
CA ALA A 252 -30.29 -8.38 -18.38
C ALA A 252 -31.65 -9.02 -18.71
N PRO A 253 -32.75 -8.25 -18.73
CA PRO A 253 -34.02 -8.81 -19.15
C PRO A 253 -33.75 -9.52 -20.47
N GLU A 254 -34.07 -10.81 -20.53
CA GLU A 254 -33.91 -11.62 -21.74
C GLU A 254 -34.44 -10.77 -22.88
N SER A 255 -33.52 -10.23 -23.69
CA SER A 255 -33.90 -9.49 -24.87
C SER A 255 -34.75 -10.47 -25.66
N PRO A 256 -36.06 -10.21 -25.85
CA PRO A 256 -36.93 -11.17 -26.50
C PRO A 256 -36.26 -11.55 -27.80
N SER A 257 -35.96 -12.84 -27.91
CA SER A 257 -35.36 -13.47 -29.08
C SER A 257 -35.91 -12.78 -30.32
N ALA A 258 -35.05 -12.04 -31.01
CA ALA A 258 -35.33 -11.50 -32.32
C ALA A 258 -35.41 -12.69 -33.30
N CYS A 259 -36.45 -13.51 -33.12
CA CYS A 259 -36.94 -14.40 -34.15
C CYS A 259 -37.42 -13.52 -35.30
N ALA A 260 -36.75 -13.73 -36.43
CA ALA A 260 -37.19 -13.39 -37.78
C ALA A 260 -37.17 -11.91 -38.18
N SER A 261 -36.15 -11.56 -38.97
CA SER A 261 -36.41 -11.10 -40.34
C SER A 261 -35.24 -11.49 -41.26
N PRO A 262 -35.38 -12.55 -42.07
CA PRO A 262 -34.56 -12.75 -43.25
C PRO A 262 -35.12 -11.82 -44.33
N GLY A 263 -34.49 -10.66 -44.52
CA GLY A 263 -35.05 -9.67 -45.44
C GLY A 263 -34.09 -8.56 -45.82
N GLN A 264 -33.37 -8.82 -46.91
CA GLN A 264 -33.14 -7.90 -48.03
C GLN A 264 -32.40 -6.58 -47.78
N GLY A 265 -31.37 -6.32 -48.61
CA GLY A 265 -31.06 -4.95 -49.04
C GLY A 265 -29.58 -4.64 -49.19
N GLN A 266 -29.01 -5.03 -50.33
CA GLN A 266 -27.77 -4.47 -50.87
C GLN A 266 -27.85 -2.94 -50.96
N THR A 267 -26.76 -2.21 -50.69
CA THR A 267 -26.05 -1.42 -51.73
C THR A 267 -24.68 -0.90 -51.24
N PRO A 268 -23.62 -0.98 -52.06
CA PRO A 268 -22.34 -0.30 -51.83
C PRO A 268 -22.27 1.02 -52.60
N GLN A 269 -21.93 2.13 -51.94
CA GLN A 269 -21.57 3.43 -52.55
C GLN A 269 -21.09 4.36 -51.42
N GLY A 270 -20.01 5.14 -51.47
CA GLY A 270 -18.95 5.44 -52.43
C GLY A 270 -17.88 6.23 -51.63
N ARG A 271 -16.58 5.98 -51.82
CA ARG A 271 -15.63 6.82 -52.60
C ARG A 271 -15.80 8.35 -52.45
N ASN A 272 -14.78 8.99 -51.85
CA ASN A 272 -14.24 10.36 -52.05
C ASN A 272 -13.70 10.85 -50.69
N LYS A 273 -12.49 11.36 -50.50
CA LYS A 273 -11.34 11.74 -51.33
C LYS A 273 -10.09 11.59 -50.47
#